data_AF-A0A3M0W9G3-F1
#
_entry.id   AF-A0A3M0W9G3-F1
#
_cell.length_a   1.000
_cell.length_b   1.000
_cell.length_c   1.000
_cell.angle_alpha   90.00
_cell.angle_beta   90.00
_cell.angle_gamma   90.00
#
_symmetry.space_group_name_H-M   'P 1'
#
loop_
_entity.id
_entity.type
_entity.pdbx_description
1 polymer ?
#
loop_
_entity_poly.entity_id
_entity_poly.type
_entity_poly.pdbx_seq_one_letter_code
_entity_poly.pdbx_strand_id
1 'polypeptide(L)'
;MARFANRDALKEIHRVLEPAGGFGMVWNIEDYNAPLSWKIHEGWEAVMRDVVWSFHDAVPRFRHEKWRQAFDSHDSSSDDNSPLFSLPLGEGIEEFETWLSKEEIWNRLHTLSQIAILEGEELGKVRTKFDHAINSDDTVTDDQGRVAVHGRTYFAWTRSIPSKSAS
;
A
#
# COMPACT_ATOMS: atom_id res chain seq x y z
N MET A 1 16.17 2.54 -1.18
CA MET A 1 16.12 1.15 -1.71
C MET A 1 14.91 0.46 -1.10
N ALA A 2 13.99 -0.10 -1.89
CA ALA A 2 12.85 -0.87 -1.37
C ALA A 2 13.39 -2.15 -0.70
N ARG A 3 13.11 -2.37 0.59
CA ARG A 3 13.66 -3.52 1.32
C ARG A 3 13.08 -4.87 0.84
N PHE A 4 11.83 -4.88 0.39
CA PHE A 4 11.10 -6.11 0.03
C PHE A 4 10.92 -6.32 -1.49
N ALA A 5 10.74 -5.26 -2.26
CA ALA A 5 10.46 -5.37 -3.69
C ALA A 5 11.74 -5.23 -4.52
N ASN A 6 12.58 -6.25 -4.48
CA ASN A 6 13.80 -6.36 -5.27
C ASN A 6 14.10 -7.83 -5.62
N ARG A 7 14.99 -8.04 -6.59
CA ARG A 7 15.33 -9.38 -7.08
C ARG A 7 15.92 -10.29 -6.00
N ASP A 8 16.73 -9.76 -5.08
CA ASP A 8 17.34 -10.56 -4.01
C ASP A 8 16.28 -11.12 -3.06
N ALA A 9 15.28 -10.31 -2.70
CA ALA A 9 14.14 -10.77 -1.92
C ALA A 9 13.34 -11.84 -2.68
N LEU A 10 13.10 -11.66 -3.98
CA LEU A 10 12.41 -12.65 -4.80
C LEU A 10 13.20 -13.97 -4.90
N LYS A 11 14.53 -13.92 -5.01
CA LYS A 11 15.39 -15.12 -4.99
C LYS A 11 15.27 -15.87 -3.67
N GLU A 12 15.29 -15.15 -2.55
CA GLU A 12 15.15 -15.80 -1.24
C GLU A 12 13.76 -16.41 -1.04
N ILE A 13 12.70 -15.71 -1.46
CA ILE A 13 11.33 -16.25 -1.44
C ILE A 13 11.23 -17.49 -2.33
N HIS A 14 11.79 -17.45 -3.54
CA HIS A 14 11.81 -18.59 -4.46
C HIS A 14 12.52 -19.80 -3.86
N ARG A 15 13.68 -19.59 -3.21
CA ARG A 15 14.51 -20.63 -2.60
C ARG A 15 13.79 -21.39 -1.48
N VAL A 16 12.93 -20.71 -0.70
CA VAL A 16 12.25 -21.32 0.45
C VAL A 16 10.90 -21.95 0.10
N LEU A 17 10.34 -21.67 -1.08
CA LEU A 17 9.09 -22.26 -1.52
C LEU A 17 9.31 -23.70 -2.01
N GLU A 18 8.35 -24.57 -1.74
CA GLU A 18 8.25 -25.88 -2.39
C GLU A 18 8.21 -25.72 -3.92
N PRO A 19 8.63 -26.74 -4.70
CA PRO A 19 8.51 -26.74 -6.15
C PRO A 19 7.08 -26.40 -6.60
N ALA A 20 6.94 -25.42 -7.49
CA ALA A 20 5.66 -24.88 -7.93
C ALA A 20 4.79 -24.28 -6.80
N GLY A 21 5.37 -23.95 -5.64
CA GLY A 21 4.70 -23.34 -4.50
C GLY A 21 4.10 -21.97 -4.81
N GLY A 22 3.04 -21.61 -4.08
CA GLY A 22 2.36 -20.33 -4.23
C GLY A 22 3.03 -19.24 -3.40
N PHE A 23 3.14 -18.04 -3.98
CA PHE A 23 3.55 -16.83 -3.28
C PHE A 23 2.40 -15.83 -3.34
N GLY A 24 1.87 -15.45 -2.17
CA GLY A 24 0.84 -14.42 -2.03
C GLY A 24 1.37 -13.20 -1.28
N MET A 25 0.96 -12.02 -1.71
CA MET A 25 1.25 -10.74 -1.10
C MET A 25 -0.07 -10.03 -0.81
N VAL A 26 -0.22 -9.48 0.40
CA VAL A 26 -1.47 -8.87 0.87
C VAL A 26 -1.18 -7.51 1.49
N TRP A 27 -2.00 -6.52 1.15
CA TRP A 27 -1.95 -5.17 1.69
C TRP A 27 -3.35 -4.68 2.06
N ASN A 28 -3.49 -4.12 3.26
CA ASN A 28 -4.68 -3.36 3.64
C ASN A 28 -4.37 -1.89 3.43
N ILE A 29 -5.18 -1.21 2.63
CA ILE A 29 -4.93 0.16 2.18
C ILE A 29 -6.20 0.97 2.36
N GLU A 30 -6.19 1.91 3.28
CA GLU A 30 -7.24 2.93 3.38
C GLU A 30 -7.14 3.94 2.22
N ASP A 31 -8.27 4.52 1.84
CA ASP A 31 -8.38 5.42 0.69
C ASP A 31 -7.47 6.64 0.81
N TYR A 32 -7.30 7.17 2.01
CA TYR A 32 -6.38 8.28 2.30
C TYR A 32 -4.89 7.93 2.10
N ASN A 33 -4.53 6.67 1.88
CA ASN A 33 -3.16 6.22 1.62
C ASN A 33 -3.06 5.38 0.32
N ALA A 34 -4.11 5.37 -0.50
CA ALA A 34 -4.17 4.62 -1.74
C ALA A 34 -3.28 5.20 -2.86
N PRO A 35 -2.93 4.39 -3.87
CA PRO A 35 -2.39 4.87 -5.14
C PRO A 35 -3.24 5.98 -5.77
N LEU A 36 -2.61 6.94 -6.47
CA LEU A 36 -3.32 7.96 -7.24
C LEU A 36 -4.09 7.37 -8.44
N SER A 37 -3.65 6.21 -8.93
CA SER A 37 -4.33 5.45 -9.99
C SER A 37 -5.67 4.87 -9.55
N TRP A 38 -5.92 4.77 -8.24
CA TRP A 38 -7.16 4.24 -7.70
C TRP A 38 -8.23 5.33 -7.61
N LYS A 39 -9.43 5.01 -8.07
CA LYS A 39 -10.63 5.76 -7.70
C LYS A 39 -10.94 5.46 -6.24
N ILE A 40 -11.07 6.49 -5.41
CA ILE A 40 -11.38 6.40 -3.99
C ILE A 40 -12.69 7.10 -3.68
N HIS A 41 -13.16 6.98 -2.45
CA HIS A 41 -14.26 7.78 -1.93
C HIS A 41 -13.85 9.26 -1.84
N GLU A 42 -14.80 10.13 -2.14
CA GLU A 42 -14.60 11.59 -2.09
C GLU A 42 -14.70 12.10 -0.64
N GLY A 43 -14.45 13.40 -0.45
CA GLY A 43 -14.56 14.04 0.86
C GLY A 43 -13.25 14.00 1.65
N TRP A 44 -13.33 13.71 2.95
CA TRP A 44 -12.18 13.85 3.85
C TRP A 44 -11.02 12.91 3.48
N GLU A 45 -11.31 11.72 2.95
CA GLU A 45 -10.29 10.74 2.54
C GLU A 45 -9.50 11.22 1.33
N ALA A 46 -10.16 11.87 0.37
CA ALA A 46 -9.50 12.48 -0.78
C ALA A 46 -8.58 13.63 -0.35
N VAL A 47 -9.04 14.51 0.54
CA VAL A 47 -8.21 15.59 1.10
C VAL A 47 -6.99 15.02 1.82
N MET A 48 -7.18 13.98 2.62
CA MET A 48 -6.08 13.36 3.35
C MET A 48 -5.14 12.57 2.44
N ARG A 49 -5.63 11.99 1.34
CA ARG A 49 -4.78 11.39 0.30
C ARG A 49 -3.85 12.44 -0.29
N ASP A 50 -4.35 13.61 -0.64
CA ASP A 50 -3.52 14.69 -1.19
C ASP A 50 -2.46 15.16 -0.17
N VAL A 51 -2.82 15.27 1.11
CA VAL A 51 -1.86 15.57 2.18
C VAL A 51 -0.80 14.48 2.30
N VAL A 52 -1.19 13.20 2.34
CA VAL A 52 -0.27 12.06 2.42
C VAL A 52 0.69 12.02 1.23
N TRP A 53 0.20 12.31 0.02
CA TRP A 53 1.00 12.36 -1.21
C TRP A 53 1.89 13.60 -1.33
N SER A 54 1.59 14.67 -0.58
CA SER A 54 2.46 15.85 -0.54
C SER A 54 3.82 15.57 0.11
N PHE A 55 3.93 14.53 0.94
CA PHE A 55 5.17 14.11 1.58
C PHE A 55 6.02 13.23 0.66
N HIS A 56 7.22 13.70 0.34
CA HIS A 56 8.18 13.01 -0.52
C HIS A 56 9.42 12.63 0.29
N ASP A 57 9.55 11.36 0.66
CA ASP A 57 10.68 10.82 1.43
C ASP A 57 11.57 9.86 0.61
N ALA A 58 11.34 9.77 -0.71
CA ALA A 58 11.97 8.83 -1.64
C ALA A 58 11.86 7.34 -1.24
N VAL A 59 11.04 7.01 -0.23
CA VAL A 59 10.81 5.63 0.21
C VAL A 59 9.68 5.02 -0.64
N PRO A 60 9.95 3.96 -1.42
CA PRO A 60 8.90 3.26 -2.15
C PRO A 60 7.95 2.58 -1.16
N ARG A 61 6.65 2.79 -1.36
CA ARG A 61 5.54 2.29 -0.55
C ARG A 61 4.53 1.66 -1.50
N PHE A 62 3.55 0.92 -0.97
CA PHE A 62 2.51 0.31 -1.80
C PHE A 62 1.88 1.32 -2.76
N ARG A 63 1.50 2.51 -2.27
CA ARG A 63 0.90 3.60 -3.04
C ARG A 63 1.72 4.04 -4.27
N HIS A 64 3.03 3.82 -4.27
CA HIS A 64 3.91 4.17 -5.39
C HIS A 64 3.94 3.09 -6.49
N GLU A 65 3.33 1.93 -6.26
CA GLU A 65 3.21 0.78 -7.19
C GLU A 65 4.53 0.19 -7.71
N LYS A 66 5.69 0.72 -7.29
CA LYS A 66 7.03 0.26 -7.68
C LYS A 66 7.33 -1.19 -7.28
N TRP A 67 6.51 -1.79 -6.42
CA TRP A 67 6.72 -3.16 -5.98
C TRP A 67 6.55 -4.18 -7.12
N ARG A 68 5.69 -3.87 -8.10
CA ARG A 68 5.44 -4.71 -9.28
C ARG A 68 6.69 -4.90 -10.14
N GLN A 69 7.51 -3.85 -10.22
CA GLN A 69 8.74 -3.82 -11.02
C GLN A 69 9.78 -4.86 -10.61
N ALA A 70 9.71 -5.36 -9.36
CA ALA A 70 10.58 -6.45 -8.91
C ALA A 70 10.38 -7.71 -9.76
N PHE A 71 9.17 -7.95 -10.24
CA PHE A 71 8.83 -9.10 -11.08
C PHE A 71 9.15 -8.87 -12.56
N ASP A 72 9.22 -7.61 -13.01
CA ASP A 72 9.56 -7.25 -14.39
C ASP A 72 11.07 -7.35 -14.66
N SER A 73 11.89 -7.25 -13.60
CA SER A 73 13.35 -7.12 -13.69
C SER A 73 14.03 -8.35 -14.30
N HIS A 74 14.16 -8.29 -15.62
CA HIS A 74 15.17 -9.00 -16.40
C HIS A 74 16.42 -8.12 -16.43
N ASP A 75 17.25 -8.16 -15.38
CA ASP A 75 18.54 -7.46 -15.40
C ASP A 75 19.46 -8.16 -16.41
N SER A 76 19.52 -7.60 -17.62
CA SER A 76 20.20 -8.15 -18.81
C SER A 76 21.73 -8.27 -18.68
N SER A 77 22.29 -8.03 -17.50
CA SER A 77 23.73 -8.00 -17.20
C SER A 77 24.20 -9.15 -16.30
N SER A 78 23.32 -10.08 -15.92
CA SER A 78 23.69 -11.25 -15.11
C SER A 78 23.26 -12.57 -15.78
N ASP A 79 24.16 -13.56 -15.79
CA ASP A 79 23.97 -14.90 -16.40
C ASP A 79 22.83 -15.73 -15.77
N ASP A 80 22.22 -15.24 -14.68
CA ASP A 80 21.09 -15.86 -13.99
C ASP A 80 19.87 -14.94 -14.02
N ASN A 81 19.37 -14.69 -15.23
CA ASN A 81 18.19 -13.86 -15.49
C ASN A 81 16.93 -14.70 -15.70
N SER A 82 16.93 -15.94 -15.23
CA SER A 82 15.77 -16.82 -15.34
C SER A 82 14.58 -16.24 -14.56
N PRO A 83 13.36 -16.34 -15.11
CA PRO A 83 12.16 -15.94 -14.37
C PRO A 83 11.98 -16.88 -13.17
N LEU A 84 11.83 -16.29 -11.98
CA LEU A 84 11.62 -17.03 -10.72
C LEU A 84 10.14 -17.37 -10.51
N PHE A 85 9.23 -16.54 -11.03
CA PHE A 85 7.80 -16.62 -10.80
C PHE A 85 7.02 -16.49 -12.10
N SER A 86 5.86 -17.13 -12.17
CA SER A 86 4.96 -17.03 -13.32
C SER A 86 4.33 -15.65 -13.44
N LEU A 87 4.19 -15.17 -14.67
CA LEU A 87 3.49 -13.93 -15.00
C LEU A 87 2.36 -14.20 -16.02
N PRO A 88 1.29 -13.37 -16.04
CA PRO A 88 1.05 -12.22 -15.17
C PRO A 88 0.74 -12.64 -13.71
N LEU A 89 0.89 -11.70 -12.78
CA LEU A 89 0.42 -11.92 -11.40
C LEU A 89 -1.11 -12.07 -11.41
N GLY A 90 -1.63 -12.98 -10.58
CA GLY A 90 -3.03 -12.94 -10.20
C GLY A 90 -3.26 -11.78 -9.24
N GLU A 91 -4.39 -11.09 -9.35
CA GLU A 91 -4.74 -9.94 -8.51
C GLU A 91 -6.19 -10.04 -8.04
N GLY A 92 -6.44 -9.53 -6.84
CA GLY A 92 -7.77 -9.45 -6.27
C GLY A 92 -7.86 -8.31 -5.26
N ILE A 93 -9.09 -7.82 -5.09
CA ILE A 93 -9.43 -6.68 -4.26
C ILE A 93 -10.71 -7.04 -3.51
N GLU A 94 -10.69 -6.83 -2.20
CA GLU A 94 -11.90 -6.81 -1.37
C GLU A 94 -12.03 -5.44 -0.72
N GLU A 95 -13.15 -4.77 -0.92
CA GLU A 95 -13.42 -3.47 -0.31
C GLU A 95 -13.82 -3.66 1.16
N PHE A 96 -13.42 -2.71 2.02
CA PHE A 96 -13.83 -2.69 3.41
C PHE A 96 -14.29 -1.28 3.82
N GLU A 97 -15.18 -1.26 4.80
CA GLU A 97 -15.65 -0.06 5.47
C GLU A 97 -15.59 -0.30 6.98
N THR A 98 -15.12 0.70 7.74
CA THR A 98 -15.16 0.68 9.20
C THR A 98 -15.59 2.04 9.73
N TRP A 99 -16.25 2.04 10.89
CA TRP A 99 -16.74 3.26 11.54
C TRP A 99 -15.89 3.59 12.75
N LEU A 100 -15.26 4.77 12.75
CA LEU A 100 -14.33 5.20 13.79
C LEU A 100 -14.64 6.61 14.28
N SER A 101 -14.31 6.88 15.53
CA SER A 101 -14.30 8.27 16.01
C SER A 101 -13.23 9.08 15.27
N LYS A 102 -13.44 10.40 15.19
CA LYS A 102 -12.49 11.32 14.52
C LYS A 102 -11.07 11.24 15.13
N GLU A 103 -10.96 11.04 16.45
CA GLU A 103 -9.66 10.86 17.11
C GLU A 103 -9.01 9.51 16.79
N GLU A 104 -9.77 8.42 16.65
CA GLU A 104 -9.21 7.14 16.20
C GLU A 104 -8.68 7.23 14.77
N ILE A 105 -9.37 7.95 13.89
CA ILE A 105 -8.91 8.21 12.51
C ILE A 105 -7.62 9.03 12.54
N TRP A 106 -7.57 10.09 13.35
CA TRP A 106 -6.35 10.88 13.53
C TRP A 106 -5.18 10.03 14.03
N ASN A 107 -5.42 9.18 15.03
CA ASN A 107 -4.41 8.27 15.55
C ASN A 107 -3.90 7.30 14.47
N ARG A 108 -4.78 6.78 13.61
CA ARG A 108 -4.38 5.96 12.46
C ARG A 108 -3.53 6.72 11.46
N LEU A 109 -3.91 7.94 11.09
CA LEU A 109 -3.09 8.82 10.24
C LEU A 109 -1.70 9.04 10.85
N HIS A 110 -1.60 9.17 12.17
CA HIS A 110 -0.33 9.34 12.88
C HIS A 110 0.53 8.05 12.95
N THR A 111 0.01 6.90 12.54
CA THR A 111 0.84 5.69 12.34
C THR A 111 1.60 5.71 11.01
N LEU A 112 1.16 6.57 10.07
CA LEU A 112 1.85 6.73 8.81
C LEU A 112 3.17 7.44 9.06
N SER A 113 4.29 6.79 8.77
CA SER A 113 5.63 7.33 9.08
C SER A 113 5.91 8.73 8.53
N GLN A 114 5.23 9.13 7.44
CA GLN A 114 5.35 10.48 6.88
C GLN A 114 4.64 11.57 7.70
N ILE A 115 3.62 11.19 8.48
CA ILE A 115 2.92 12.09 9.41
C ILE A 115 3.55 11.98 10.81
N ALA A 116 3.92 10.77 11.22
CA ALA A 116 4.45 10.48 12.56
C ALA A 116 5.73 11.25 12.92
N ILE A 117 6.51 11.65 11.92
CA ILE A 117 7.76 12.42 12.09
C ILE A 117 7.53 13.93 12.13
N LEU A 118 6.30 14.40 11.86
CA LEU A 118 6.00 15.83 11.86
C LEU A 118 5.87 16.31 13.30
N GLU A 119 6.37 17.51 13.54
CA GLU A 119 6.31 18.16 14.84
C GLU A 119 5.95 19.65 14.67
N GLY A 120 5.53 20.29 15.77
CA GLY A 120 5.29 21.72 15.81
C GLY A 120 4.29 22.21 14.76
N GLU A 121 4.69 23.25 14.02
CA GLU A 121 3.82 23.96 13.06
C GLU A 121 3.33 23.05 11.92
N GLU A 122 4.19 22.17 11.40
CA GLU A 122 3.85 21.30 10.27
C GLU A 122 2.81 20.25 10.66
N LEU A 123 2.95 19.64 11.85
CA LEU A 123 1.92 18.75 12.39
C LEU A 123 0.61 19.50 12.62
N GLY A 124 0.69 20.73 13.13
CA GLY A 124 -0.48 21.60 13.33
C GLY A 124 -1.23 21.92 12.02
N LYS A 125 -0.50 22.15 10.92
CA LYS A 125 -1.10 22.36 9.59
C LYS A 125 -1.82 21.12 9.10
N VAL A 126 -1.23 19.94 9.25
CA VAL A 126 -1.87 18.66 8.87
C VAL A 126 -3.12 18.41 9.71
N ARG A 127 -3.04 18.62 11.03
CA ARG A 127 -4.19 18.48 11.93
C ARG A 127 -5.33 19.44 11.56
N THR A 128 -5.00 20.69 11.27
CA THR A 128 -6.00 21.69 10.85
C THR A 128 -6.70 21.28 9.55
N LYS A 129 -5.95 20.77 8.56
CA LYS A 129 -6.53 20.25 7.32
C LYS A 129 -7.44 19.05 7.56
N PHE A 130 -6.99 18.12 8.41
CA PHE A 130 -7.80 16.97 8.82
C PHE A 130 -9.10 17.41 9.49
N ASP A 131 -9.02 18.24 10.53
CA ASP A 131 -10.18 18.72 11.27
C ASP A 131 -11.15 19.48 10.36
N HIS A 132 -10.65 20.31 9.45
CA HIS A 132 -11.51 21.02 8.50
C HIS A 132 -12.24 20.04 7.56
N ALA A 133 -11.53 19.08 6.99
CA ALA A 133 -12.09 18.13 6.03
C ALA A 133 -13.10 17.19 6.68
N ILE A 134 -12.78 16.62 7.84
CA ILE A 134 -13.62 15.61 8.52
C ILE A 134 -14.82 16.19 9.27
N ASN A 135 -14.86 17.51 9.45
CA ASN A 135 -16.02 18.22 9.99
C ASN A 135 -16.85 18.91 8.89
N SER A 136 -16.57 18.66 7.62
CA SER A 136 -17.41 19.13 6.51
C SER A 136 -18.77 18.46 6.50
N ASP A 137 -19.79 19.14 5.97
CA ASP A 137 -21.17 18.65 5.87
C ASP A 137 -21.30 17.38 5.00
N ASP A 138 -20.32 17.13 4.12
CA ASP A 138 -20.26 15.95 3.25
C ASP A 138 -19.71 14.69 3.97
N THR A 139 -19.19 14.83 5.20
CA THR A 139 -18.68 13.69 5.96
C THR A 139 -19.83 12.82 6.47
N VAL A 140 -19.90 11.58 5.96
CA VAL A 140 -20.90 10.60 6.41
C VAL A 140 -20.59 10.14 7.84
N THR A 141 -21.59 10.25 8.72
CA THR A 141 -21.52 9.77 10.10
C THR A 141 -22.65 8.81 10.43
N ASP A 142 -22.40 7.88 11.35
CA ASP A 142 -23.43 7.01 11.92
C ASP A 142 -24.18 7.68 13.09
N ASP A 143 -25.06 6.92 13.75
CA ASP A 143 -25.87 7.36 14.89
C ASP A 143 -25.04 7.72 16.14
N GLN A 144 -23.79 7.27 16.20
CA GLN A 144 -22.83 7.56 17.26
C GLN A 144 -21.87 8.71 16.90
N GLY A 145 -22.02 9.32 15.73
CA GLY A 145 -21.14 10.37 15.24
C GLY A 145 -19.75 9.86 14.81
N ARG A 146 -19.60 8.53 14.61
CA ARG A 146 -18.40 7.94 14.02
C ARG A 146 -18.43 8.17 12.51
N VAL A 147 -17.26 8.29 11.92
CA VAL A 147 -17.06 8.58 10.50
C VAL A 147 -16.69 7.29 9.78
N ALA A 148 -17.25 7.09 8.59
CA ALA A 148 -16.87 5.99 7.71
C ALA A 148 -15.42 6.15 7.22
N VAL A 149 -14.66 5.05 7.28
CA VAL A 149 -13.31 4.92 6.73
C VAL A 149 -13.34 3.78 5.74
N HIS A 150 -12.98 4.08 4.50
CA HIS A 150 -13.01 3.13 3.40
C HIS A 150 -11.60 2.68 3.05
N GLY A 151 -11.52 1.49 2.48
CA GLY A 151 -10.28 0.98 1.95
C GLY A 151 -10.46 -0.35 1.26
N ARG A 152 -9.32 -0.95 0.94
CA ARG A 152 -9.23 -2.17 0.17
C ARG A 152 -8.17 -3.09 0.73
N THR A 153 -8.52 -4.37 0.82
CA THR A 153 -7.55 -5.46 0.90
C THR A 153 -7.14 -5.82 -0.51
N TYR A 154 -5.98 -5.36 -0.94
CA TYR A 154 -5.39 -5.73 -2.22
C TYR A 154 -4.46 -6.93 -2.02
N PHE A 155 -4.61 -7.93 -2.87
CA PHE A 155 -3.73 -9.09 -2.88
C PHE A 155 -3.28 -9.44 -4.28
N ALA A 156 -2.03 -9.88 -4.38
CA ALA A 156 -1.44 -10.39 -5.60
C ALA A 156 -0.79 -11.74 -5.33
N TRP A 157 -0.84 -12.65 -6.29
CA TRP A 157 -0.25 -13.97 -6.15
C TRP A 157 0.40 -14.47 -7.43
N THR A 158 1.34 -15.39 -7.26
CA THR A 158 2.03 -16.08 -8.35
C THR A 158 2.48 -17.47 -7.89
N ARG A 159 3.03 -18.26 -8.83
CA ARG A 159 3.64 -19.56 -8.54
C ARG A 159 5.12 -19.51 -8.84
N SER A 160 5.90 -20.17 -7.99
CA SER A 160 7.32 -20.42 -8.23
C SER A 160 7.51 -21.25 -9.50
N ILE A 161 8.46 -20.87 -10.35
CA ILE A 161 8.88 -21.67 -11.50
C ILE A 161 9.91 -22.67 -10.99
N PRO A 162 9.68 -23.99 -11.12
CA PRO A 162 10.67 -24.98 -10.71
C PRO A 162 12.00 -24.75 -11.43
N SER A 163 13.09 -24.75 -10.69
CA SER A 163 14.42 -24.87 -11.31
C SER A 163 14.46 -26.19 -12.07
N LYS A 164 15.01 -26.19 -13.29
CA LYS A 164 15.27 -27.44 -14.00
C LYS A 164 16.17 -28.28 -13.10
N SER A 165 15.64 -29.32 -12.48
CA SER A 165 16.47 -30.38 -11.92
C SER A 165 17.33 -30.91 -13.06
N ALA A 166 18.64 -30.89 -12.87
CA ALA A 166 19.58 -31.59 -13.73
C ALA A 166 19.11 -33.05 -13.80
N SER A 167 18.72 -33.47 -15.01
CA SER A 167 18.47 -34.85 -15.37
C SER A 167 19.73 -35.68 -15.19
#